data_AF-A0A522SHK4-F1
#
_entry.id   AF-A0A522SHK4-F1
#
_cell.length_a   1.000
_cell.length_b   1.000
_cell.length_c   1.000
_cell.angle_alpha   90.00
_cell.angle_beta   90.00
_cell.angle_gamma   90.00
#
_symmetry.space_group_name_H-M   'P 1'
#
loop_
_entity.id
_entity.type
_entity.pdbx_description
1 polymer ?
#
loop_
_entity_poly.entity_id
_entity_poly.type
_entity_poly.pdbx_seq_one_letter_code
_entity_poly.pdbx_strand_id
1 'polypeptide(L)'
;MKKIMNTLMLSCKKASALIIKRNDFLLTRKERIQLFFHLLVCDACHTFSRQNEVVSKVLEQQNRLPSNWQKEMSAVEELKEQIISGLK
;
A
#
# COMPACT_ATOMS: atom_id res chain seq x y z
N MET A 1 31.57 -4.11 9.71
CA MET A 1 30.77 -4.88 8.74
C MET A 1 29.46 -5.46 9.32
N LYS A 2 29.47 -6.23 10.43
CA LYS A 2 28.25 -6.82 11.03
C LYS A 2 27.11 -5.84 11.33
N LYS A 3 27.42 -4.63 11.82
CA LYS A 3 26.43 -3.59 12.18
C LYS A 3 25.67 -3.04 10.97
N ILE A 4 26.35 -2.93 9.83
CA ILE A 4 25.77 -2.47 8.56
C ILE A 4 24.85 -3.56 8.00
N MET A 5 25.28 -4.81 8.02
CA MET A 5 24.49 -5.95 7.54
C MET A 5 23.20 -6.14 8.34
N ASN A 6 23.24 -5.98 9.67
CA ASN A 6 22.04 -6.00 10.53
C ASN A 6 21.10 -4.81 10.31
N THR A 7 21.62 -3.69 9.81
CA THR A 7 20.81 -2.50 9.51
C THR A 7 20.24 -2.55 8.10
N LEU A 8 20.89 -3.22 7.16
CA LEU A 8 20.48 -3.30 5.75
C LEU A 8 19.64 -4.54 5.44
N MET A 9 19.86 -5.66 6.13
CA MET A 9 19.08 -6.87 5.91
C MET A 9 17.73 -6.82 6.61
N LEU A 10 16.69 -7.03 5.81
CA LEU A 10 15.32 -7.25 6.28
C LEU A 10 15.11 -8.74 6.56
N SER A 11 14.23 -9.05 7.51
CA SER A 11 13.60 -10.36 7.54
C SER A 11 12.62 -10.48 6.37
N CYS A 12 12.37 -11.71 5.88
CA CYS A 12 11.40 -11.93 4.81
C CYS A 12 10.00 -11.40 5.17
N LYS A 13 9.61 -11.50 6.45
CA LYS A 13 8.35 -10.92 6.98
C LYS A 13 8.28 -9.40 6.81
N LYS A 14 9.38 -8.69 7.06
CA LYS A 14 9.42 -7.24 6.88
C LYS A 14 9.50 -6.87 5.40
N ALA A 15 10.23 -7.63 4.60
CA ALA A 15 10.30 -7.43 3.16
C ALA A 15 8.93 -7.60 2.49
N SER A 16 8.18 -8.66 2.83
CA SER A 16 6.81 -8.86 2.31
C SER A 16 5.86 -7.73 2.70
N ALA A 17 5.94 -7.24 3.95
CA ALA A 17 5.17 -6.08 4.37
C ALA A 17 5.50 -4.81 3.56
N LEU A 18 6.78 -4.55 3.26
CA LEU A 18 7.19 -3.41 2.42
C LEU A 18 6.78 -3.57 0.95
N ILE A 19 6.77 -4.81 0.43
CA ILE A 19 6.30 -5.13 -0.92
C ILE A 19 4.82 -4.80 -1.07
N ILE A 20 4.00 -5.10 -0.06
CA ILE A 20 2.57 -4.75 -0.06
C ILE A 20 2.42 -3.24 0.12
N LYS A 21 3.07 -2.66 1.14
CA LYS A 21 2.99 -1.23 1.47
C LYS A 21 3.25 -0.32 0.28
N ARG A 22 4.21 -0.66 -0.59
CA ARG A 22 4.61 0.20 -1.73
C ARG A 22 3.49 0.42 -2.77
N ASN A 23 2.44 -0.41 -2.75
CA ASN A 23 1.34 -0.31 -3.69
C ASN A 23 0.35 0.79 -3.29
N ASP A 24 0.08 0.93 -1.98
CA ASP A 24 -0.88 1.91 -1.46
C ASP A 24 -0.20 3.16 -0.85
N PHE A 25 1.07 3.05 -0.47
CA PHE A 25 1.80 4.08 0.25
C PHE A 25 3.24 4.24 -0.24
N LEU A 26 3.78 5.45 -0.05
CA LEU A 26 5.18 5.71 -0.32
C LEU A 26 6.09 5.00 0.70
N LEU A 27 7.09 4.30 0.19
CA LEU A 27 8.21 3.85 1.00
C LEU A 27 9.17 5.01 1.28
N THR A 28 9.69 5.08 2.51
CA THR A 28 10.83 5.94 2.83
C THR A 28 12.06 5.55 2.01
N ARG A 29 13.00 6.48 1.84
CA ARG A 29 14.25 6.21 1.10
C ARG A 29 15.02 5.02 1.67
N LYS A 30 15.04 4.89 3.00
CA LYS A 30 15.68 3.76 3.70
C LYS A 30 14.97 2.44 3.37
N GLU A 31 13.64 2.38 3.47
CA GLU A 31 12.86 1.19 3.14
C GLU A 31 13.06 0.77 1.68
N ARG A 32 13.10 1.71 0.75
CA ARG A 32 13.33 1.44 -0.68
C ARG A 32 14.69 0.78 -0.91
N ILE A 33 15.75 1.31 -0.31
CA ILE A 33 17.10 0.75 -0.45
C ILE A 33 17.19 -0.63 0.20
N GLN A 34 16.66 -0.78 1.42
CA GLN A 34 16.65 -2.08 2.13
C GLN A 34 15.88 -3.15 1.35
N LEU A 35 14.70 -2.80 0.83
CA LEU A 35 13.89 -3.72 0.05
C LEU A 35 14.60 -4.09 -1.26
N PHE A 36 15.19 -3.12 -1.97
CA PHE A 36 15.95 -3.37 -3.18
C PHE A 36 17.06 -4.41 -2.96
N PHE A 37 17.90 -4.23 -1.94
CA PHE A 37 18.95 -5.20 -1.61
C PHE A 37 18.38 -6.57 -1.23
N HIS A 38 17.30 -6.63 -0.45
CA HIS A 38 16.70 -7.90 -0.05
C HIS A 38 16.16 -8.70 -1.25
N LEU A 39 15.55 -8.01 -2.24
CA LEU A 39 15.05 -8.64 -3.45
C LEU A 39 16.15 -9.19 -4.36
N LEU A 40 17.38 -8.66 -4.27
CA LEU A 40 18.53 -9.19 -5.02
C LEU A 40 19.09 -10.49 -4.45
N VAL A 41 18.86 -10.77 -3.16
CA VAL A 41 19.46 -11.92 -2.45
C VAL A 41 18.45 -13.00 -2.05
N CYS A 42 17.15 -12.71 -2.12
CA CYS A 42 16.09 -13.62 -1.70
C CYS A 42 15.09 -13.85 -2.84
N ASP A 43 15.24 -14.99 -3.52
CA ASP A 43 14.39 -15.38 -4.67
C ASP A 43 12.91 -15.50 -4.30
N ALA A 44 12.60 -15.96 -3.09
CA ALA A 44 11.22 -16.08 -2.61
C ALA A 44 10.55 -14.70 -2.52
N CYS A 45 11.23 -13.71 -1.96
CA CYS A 45 10.71 -12.34 -1.88
C CYS A 45 10.67 -11.65 -3.25
N HIS A 46 11.62 -11.93 -4.14
CA HIS A 46 11.58 -11.47 -5.53
C HIS A 46 10.38 -12.03 -6.30
N THR A 47 10.10 -13.32 -6.16
CA THR A 47 8.94 -13.99 -6.76
C THR A 47 7.64 -13.44 -6.19
N PHE A 48 7.55 -13.31 -4.85
CA PHE A 48 6.40 -12.72 -4.18
C PHE A 48 6.13 -11.27 -4.64
N SER A 49 7.17 -10.46 -4.83
CA SER A 49 7.04 -9.09 -5.36
C SER A 49 6.34 -9.05 -6.72
N ARG A 50 6.63 -10.00 -7.62
CA ARG A 50 5.97 -10.09 -8.94
C ARG A 50 4.52 -10.57 -8.80
N GLN A 51 4.28 -11.58 -7.97
CA GLN A 51 2.92 -12.08 -7.71
C GLN A 51 2.02 -10.99 -7.11
N ASN A 52 2.53 -10.25 -6.14
CA ASN A 52 1.82 -9.15 -5.50
C ASN A 52 1.47 -8.03 -6.50
N GLU A 53 2.34 -7.73 -7.45
CA GLU A 53 2.06 -6.74 -8.51
C GLU A 53 0.90 -7.18 -9.42
N VAL A 54 0.83 -8.47 -9.78
CA VAL A 54 -0.30 -9.02 -10.55
C VAL A 54 -1.60 -8.89 -9.77
N VAL A 55 -1.60 -9.28 -8.48
CA VAL A 55 -2.77 -9.18 -7.61
C VAL A 55 -3.24 -7.73 -7.50
N SER A 56 -2.34 -6.79 -7.22
CA SER A 56 -2.71 -5.38 -7.08
C SER A 56 -3.26 -4.78 -8.37
N LYS A 57 -2.69 -5.10 -9.53
CA LYS A 57 -3.23 -4.65 -10.83
C LYS A 57 -4.65 -5.16 -11.08
N VAL A 58 -4.94 -6.42 -10.73
CA VAL A 58 -6.30 -6.98 -10.85
C VAL A 58 -7.27 -6.28 -9.91
N LEU A 59 -6.86 -6.00 -8.67
CA LEU A 59 -7.69 -5.30 -7.70
C LEU A 59 -7.93 -3.83 -8.08
N GLU A 60 -6.93 -3.13 -8.60
CA GLU A 60 -7.06 -1.76 -9.11
C GLU A 60 -8.06 -1.67 -10.27
N GLN A 61 -8.09 -2.66 -11.15
CA GLN A 61 -9.08 -2.73 -12.25
C GLN A 61 -10.52 -2.93 -11.74
N GLN A 62 -10.68 -3.62 -10.61
CA GLN A 62 -11.97 -3.84 -9.95
C GLN A 62 -12.41 -2.67 -9.06
N ASN A 63 -11.48 -1.80 -8.63
CA ASN A 63 -11.75 -0.58 -7.87
C ASN A 63 -12.38 0.56 -8.70
N ARG A 64 -13.01 0.25 -9.85
CA ARG A 64 -14.11 1.10 -10.33
C ARG A 64 -15.21 0.99 -9.28
N LEU A 65 -15.24 1.96 -8.36
CA LEU A 65 -16.28 2.10 -7.36
C LEU A 65 -17.62 1.74 -8.01
N PRO A 66 -18.37 0.76 -7.46
CA PRO A 66 -19.71 0.57 -7.97
C PRO A 66 -20.43 1.91 -7.81
N SER A 67 -21.15 2.32 -8.86
CA SER A 67 -21.71 3.67 -9.00
C SER A 67 -22.62 4.09 -7.83
N ASN A 68 -23.04 3.14 -7.00
CA ASN A 68 -23.78 3.38 -5.77
C ASN A 68 -22.97 4.11 -4.69
N TRP A 69 -21.66 3.86 -4.54
CA TRP A 69 -20.85 4.51 -3.49
C TRP A 69 -20.61 6.00 -3.77
N GLN A 70 -20.63 6.43 -5.04
CA GLN A 70 -20.61 7.85 -5.40
C GLN A 70 -21.90 8.56 -4.98
N LYS A 71 -23.04 7.87 -5.10
CA LYS A 71 -24.35 8.37 -4.69
C LYS A 71 -24.49 8.44 -3.16
N GLU A 72 -23.88 7.51 -2.45
CA GLU A 72 -23.82 7.53 -0.98
C GLU A 72 -22.92 8.66 -0.46
N MET A 73 -21.78 8.92 -1.09
CA MET A 73 -20.89 10.02 -0.70
C MET A 73 -21.55 11.39 -0.87
N SER A 74 -22.31 11.62 -1.97
CA SER A 74 -23.03 12.88 -2.16
C SER A 74 -24.15 13.07 -1.14
N ALA A 75 -24.86 11.98 -0.78
CA ALA A 75 -25.90 12.01 0.24
C ALA A 75 -25.33 12.32 1.64
N VAL A 76 -24.13 11.81 1.96
CA VAL A 76 -23.46 12.13 3.24
C VAL A 76 -23.09 13.61 3.30
N GLU A 77 -22.61 14.21 2.21
CA GLU A 77 -22.27 15.64 2.23
C GLU A 77 -23.49 16.56 2.27
N GLU A 78 -24.57 16.21 1.58
CA GLU A 78 -25.85 16.92 1.70
C GLU A 78 -26.38 16.89 3.15
N LEU A 79 -26.27 15.74 3.83
CA LEU A 79 -26.71 15.61 5.22
C LEU A 79 -25.86 16.45 6.19
N LYS A 80 -24.54 16.54 5.97
CA LYS A 80 -23.67 17.38 6.80
C LYS A 80 -24.03 18.86 6.70
N GLU A 81 -24.28 19.35 5.48
CA GLU A 81 -24.71 20.74 5.27
C GLU A 81 -26.04 21.04 5.97
N GLN A 82 -27.01 20.11 5.92
CA GLN A 82 -28.28 20.26 6.62
C GLN A 82 -28.09 20.37 8.14
N ILE A 83 -27.27 19.51 8.74
CA ILE A 83 -26.98 19.56 10.19
C ILE A 83 -26.32 20.89 10.58
N ILE A 84 -25.31 21.33 9.82
CA ILE A 84 -24.61 22.60 10.10
C ILE A 84 -25.57 23.79 9.99
N SER A 85 -26.48 23.77 9.01
CA SER A 85 -27.47 24.83 8.83
C SER A 85 -28.46 24.93 9.98
N GLY A 86 -28.84 23.80 10.59
CA GLY A 86 -29.77 23.75 11.72
C GLY A 86 -29.13 24.04 13.08
N LEU A 87 -27.81 24.22 13.14
CA LEU A 87 -27.08 24.64 14.34
C LEU A 87 -26.87 26.17 14.42
N LYS A 88 -27.35 26.92 13.43
CA LYS A 88 -27.42 28.39 13.44
C LYS A 88 -28.78 28.85 13.94
#